data_AF-A0A5N5TAU2-F1
#
_entry.id   AF-A0A5N5TAU2-F1
#
_cell.length_a   1.000
_cell.length_b   1.000
_cell.length_c   1.000
_cell.angle_alpha   90.00
_cell.angle_beta   90.00
_cell.angle_gamma   90.00
#
_symmetry.space_group_name_H-M   'P 1'
#
loop_
_entity.id
_entity.type
_entity.pdbx_description
1 polymer ?
#
loop_
_entity_poly.entity_id
_entity_poly.type
_entity_poly.pdbx_seq_one_letter_code
_entity_poly.pdbx_strand_id
1 'polypeptide(L)'
;MIRCLRRLTFLKFGTKRRILPLFLLIIIYISLTNFYHDKISELCCPQNEDFMLVASKNNTIIDLKNRKPKVKKSSNTFLKYSSSDDWIEVEGSGRDLFIYSAYYDERQRPAVVRVISIAKRMSKKFSCQVWTTNGNKYDGKVVIKMIRENWGLKYSAAFLICKNFKLKQGEVAEAITITIQKNASSETRMKIKHFPSIGYEGNFSVCVKPFHYEYNRAVWLVEFIELHRILGVRKFFFYNHTVGEELEKALQYYIKEGLVEVFQ
;
A
#
# COMPACT_ATOMS: atom_id res chain seq x y z
N MET A 1 47.04 10.36 22.33
CA MET A 1 48.19 10.84 23.13
C MET A 1 47.76 12.17 23.73
N ILE A 2 47.60 12.43 25.04
CA ILE A 2 48.27 12.04 26.29
C ILE A 2 47.24 12.44 27.40
N ARG A 3 46.69 11.50 28.20
CA ARG A 3 46.95 11.28 29.66
C ARG A 3 47.34 12.54 30.44
N CYS A 4 46.72 12.89 31.58
CA CYS A 4 47.12 12.48 32.94
C CYS A 4 46.47 13.53 33.87
N LEU A 5 45.68 13.21 34.89
CA LEU A 5 45.97 12.59 36.19
C LEU A 5 45.75 13.65 37.31
N ARG A 6 44.98 13.24 38.34
CA ARG A 6 45.20 13.41 39.80
C ARG A 6 45.63 14.81 40.29
N ARG A 7 45.03 15.36 41.36
CA ARG A 7 44.97 14.76 42.71
C ARG A 7 44.17 15.72 43.60
N LEU A 8 43.32 15.21 44.47
CA LEU A 8 43.21 15.72 45.85
C LEU A 8 42.71 14.56 46.72
N THR A 9 43.53 14.23 47.70
CA THR A 9 43.37 13.13 48.63
C THR A 9 43.11 13.66 50.02
N PHE A 10 42.13 13.05 50.68
CA PHE A 10 41.99 12.79 52.11
C PHE A 10 41.79 13.95 53.09
N LEU A 11 40.59 13.97 53.68
CA LEU A 11 40.45 14.04 55.13
C LEU A 11 39.33 13.10 55.61
N LYS A 12 39.71 12.16 56.49
CA LYS A 12 38.87 11.20 57.22
C LYS A 12 38.16 11.91 58.37
N PHE A 13 36.86 11.70 58.51
CA PHE A 13 36.06 11.58 59.74
C PHE A 13 34.77 10.89 59.27
N GLY A 14 34.25 9.80 59.82
CA GLY A 14 34.15 9.33 61.19
C GLY A 14 32.93 8.37 61.17
N THR A 15 33.09 7.19 61.73
CA THR A 15 32.13 6.08 61.70
C THR A 15 30.86 6.43 62.47
N LYS A 16 29.67 6.39 61.82
CA LYS A 16 28.40 5.97 62.44
C LYS A 16 27.27 5.78 61.41
N ARG A 17 26.78 4.54 61.35
CA ARG A 17 25.52 4.00 60.81
C ARG A 17 24.53 5.02 60.21
N ARG A 18 24.14 4.82 58.95
CA ARG A 18 22.78 5.06 58.39
C ARG A 18 22.62 4.24 57.08
N ILE A 19 22.32 2.94 57.20
CA ILE A 19 21.97 2.05 56.06
C ILE A 19 20.47 2.17 55.70
N LEU A 20 19.69 2.91 56.50
CA LEU A 20 18.25 3.10 56.30
C LEU A 20 17.81 3.87 55.03
N PRO A 21 18.55 4.87 54.47
CA PRO A 21 18.00 5.67 53.37
C PRO A 21 18.08 4.97 52.01
N LEU A 22 19.02 4.03 51.82
CA LEU A 22 19.17 3.34 50.53
C LEU A 22 18.13 2.23 50.34
N PHE A 23 17.76 1.52 51.42
CA PHE A 23 16.75 0.47 51.38
C PHE A 23 15.35 1.03 51.09
N LEU A 24 15.02 2.19 51.67
CA LEU A 24 13.75 2.88 51.39
C LEU A 24 13.67 3.35 49.93
N LEU A 25 14.76 3.84 49.34
CA LEU A 25 14.79 4.23 47.93
C LEU A 25 14.61 3.03 46.97
N ILE A 26 15.19 1.88 47.30
CA ILE A 26 15.02 0.64 46.50
C ILE A 26 13.58 0.12 46.60
N ILE A 27 12.98 0.14 47.80
CA ILE A 27 11.58 -0.27 47.99
C ILE A 27 10.63 0.67 47.24
N ILE A 28 10.87 1.99 47.28
CA ILE A 28 10.07 2.97 46.52
C ILE A 28 10.23 2.74 45.01
N TYR A 29 11.44 2.48 44.52
CA TYR A 29 11.69 2.19 43.11
C TYR A 29 10.98 0.90 42.65
N ILE A 30 11.09 -0.19 43.41
CA ILE A 30 10.41 -1.46 43.12
C ILE A 30 8.88 -1.31 43.19
N SER A 31 8.38 -0.54 44.17
CA SER A 31 6.94 -0.27 44.30
C SER A 31 6.42 0.57 43.13
N LEU A 32 7.20 1.55 42.65
CA LEU A 32 6.85 2.35 41.48
C LEU A 32 6.90 1.54 40.17
N THR A 33 7.86 0.63 40.00
CA THR A 33 7.90 -0.25 38.82
C THR A 33 6.79 -1.29 38.82
N ASN A 34 6.44 -1.85 40.00
CA ASN A 34 5.32 -2.79 40.11
C ASN A 34 3.97 -2.09 39.94
N PHE A 35 3.80 -0.88 40.48
CA PHE A 35 2.61 -0.06 40.26
C PHE A 35 2.43 0.34 38.79
N TYR A 36 3.52 0.55 38.05
CA TYR A 36 3.46 0.84 36.60
C TYR A 36 3.13 -0.39 35.75
N HIS A 37 3.51 -1.59 36.19
CA HIS A 37 3.17 -2.83 35.48
C HIS A 37 1.73 -3.30 35.72
N ASP A 38 1.17 -3.11 36.93
CA ASP A 38 -0.23 -3.49 37.23
C ASP A 38 -1.27 -2.57 36.57
N LYS A 39 -0.94 -1.31 36.28
CA LYS A 39 -1.87 -0.33 35.66
C LYS A 39 -1.99 -0.45 34.13
N ILE A 40 -1.09 -1.17 33.46
CA ILE A 40 -1.13 -1.36 31.99
C ILE A 40 -1.86 -2.66 31.61
N SER A 41 -1.90 -3.66 32.50
CA SER A 41 -2.66 -4.90 32.31
C SER A 41 -4.17 -4.74 32.52
N GLU A 42 -4.62 -3.74 33.29
CA GLU A 42 -6.05 -3.52 33.60
C GLU A 42 -6.82 -2.65 32.58
N LEU A 43 -6.17 -2.10 31.55
CA LEU A 43 -6.84 -1.22 30.57
C LEU A 43 -7.23 -1.89 29.24
N CYS A 44 -6.94 -3.18 29.03
CA CYS A 44 -7.07 -3.81 27.70
C CYS A 44 -8.01 -5.01 27.57
N CYS A 45 -8.68 -5.51 28.61
CA CYS A 45 -9.63 -6.63 28.45
C CYS A 45 -10.67 -6.70 29.58
N PRO A 46 -11.98 -6.61 29.31
CA PRO A 46 -12.97 -7.35 30.08
C PRO A 46 -13.02 -8.79 29.55
N GLN A 47 -12.67 -9.76 30.40
CA GLN A 47 -12.98 -11.16 30.18
C GLN A 47 -14.50 -11.34 30.32
N ASN A 48 -15.20 -11.56 29.22
CA ASN A 48 -16.56 -12.13 29.24
C ASN A 48 -16.62 -13.28 28.24
N GLU A 49 -16.52 -14.49 28.77
CA GLU A 49 -16.90 -15.73 28.09
C GLU A 49 -18.43 -15.81 28.05
N ASP A 50 -19.08 -15.22 27.04
CA ASP A 50 -20.52 -15.48 26.82
C ASP A 50 -21.02 -15.24 25.38
N PHE A 51 -20.14 -15.09 24.39
CA PHE A 51 -20.55 -14.74 23.01
C PHE A 51 -20.71 -15.94 22.05
N MET A 52 -20.55 -17.18 22.51
CA MET A 52 -20.37 -18.35 21.61
C MET A 52 -21.61 -19.22 21.34
N LEU A 53 -22.82 -18.84 21.76
CA LEU A 53 -24.00 -19.74 21.62
C LEU A 53 -25.15 -19.26 20.72
N VAL A 54 -25.06 -18.10 20.05
CA VAL A 54 -26.21 -17.58 19.27
C VAL A 54 -26.04 -17.68 17.74
N ALA A 55 -24.87 -18.07 17.23
CA ALA A 55 -24.61 -18.10 15.78
C ALA A 55 -24.87 -19.45 15.08
N SER A 56 -25.72 -20.32 15.65
CA SER A 56 -26.20 -21.55 14.99
C SER A 56 -27.68 -21.46 14.70
N LYS A 57 -28.03 -20.82 13.57
CA LYS A 57 -29.17 -21.20 12.72
C LYS A 57 -29.20 -20.33 11.46
N ASN A 58 -29.21 -21.01 10.32
CA ASN A 58 -29.59 -20.56 8.97
C ASN A 58 -28.48 -20.00 8.07
N ASN A 59 -27.73 -20.91 7.44
CA ASN A 59 -26.98 -20.62 6.21
C ASN A 59 -27.61 -21.37 5.03
N THR A 60 -28.32 -20.66 4.17
CA THR A 60 -28.58 -21.06 2.78
C THR A 60 -27.40 -20.66 1.91
N ILE A 61 -26.78 -21.63 1.24
CA ILE A 61 -25.65 -21.45 0.33
C ILE A 61 -26.17 -20.91 -1.01
N ILE A 62 -25.65 -19.76 -1.46
CA ILE A 62 -25.84 -19.25 -2.83
C ILE A 62 -24.56 -19.53 -3.61
N ASP A 63 -24.67 -20.43 -4.60
CA ASP A 63 -23.62 -20.78 -5.56
C ASP A 63 -23.46 -19.68 -6.61
N LEU A 64 -22.25 -19.10 -6.71
CA LEU A 64 -21.87 -18.08 -7.69
C LEU A 64 -20.92 -18.62 -8.76
N LYS A 65 -21.08 -19.87 -9.21
CA LYS A 65 -20.51 -20.32 -10.49
C LYS A 65 -21.52 -20.18 -11.63
N ASN A 66 -21.40 -19.12 -12.43
CA ASN A 66 -21.45 -19.12 -13.91
C ASN A 66 -21.89 -17.77 -14.50
N ARG A 67 -20.95 -16.93 -14.93
CA ARG A 67 -21.15 -16.02 -16.08
C ARG A 67 -19.83 -15.84 -16.85
N LYS A 68 -19.73 -16.49 -18.02
CA LYS A 68 -18.73 -16.14 -19.06
C LYS A 68 -19.40 -15.20 -20.07
N PRO A 69 -18.91 -13.98 -20.32
CA PRO A 69 -19.49 -13.11 -21.34
C PRO A 69 -18.99 -13.50 -22.74
N LYS A 70 -19.95 -13.66 -23.68
CA LYS A 70 -19.69 -13.86 -25.11
C LYS A 70 -19.40 -12.51 -25.77
N VAL A 71 -18.24 -12.37 -26.43
CA VAL A 71 -17.86 -11.16 -27.19
C VAL A 71 -18.25 -11.32 -28.66
N LYS A 72 -19.10 -10.42 -29.17
CA LYS A 72 -19.34 -10.23 -30.61
C LYS A 72 -18.42 -9.12 -31.13
N LYS A 73 -17.71 -9.36 -32.23
CA LYS A 73 -16.91 -8.35 -32.94
C LYS A 73 -17.80 -7.49 -33.84
N SER A 74 -17.62 -6.18 -33.81
CA SER A 74 -18.08 -5.24 -34.82
C SER A 74 -16.94 -4.28 -35.15
N SER A 75 -16.67 -4.15 -36.45
CA SER A 75 -15.66 -3.26 -37.02
C SER A 75 -16.27 -1.89 -37.26
N ASN A 76 -15.68 -0.85 -36.67
CA ASN A 76 -15.74 0.53 -37.12
C ASN A 76 -14.43 1.22 -36.67
N THR A 77 -13.94 2.15 -37.49
CA THR A 77 -12.71 2.92 -37.31
C THR A 77 -12.81 3.84 -36.10
N PHE A 78 -12.66 3.28 -34.90
CA PHE A 78 -12.75 3.97 -33.62
C PHE A 78 -11.35 4.27 -33.10
N LEU A 79 -11.11 5.51 -32.65
CA LEU A 79 -10.04 5.81 -31.69
C LEU A 79 -10.11 4.76 -30.59
N LYS A 80 -9.09 3.90 -30.54
CA LYS A 80 -9.09 2.74 -29.64
C LYS A 80 -8.71 3.22 -28.25
N TYR A 81 -9.66 3.91 -27.59
CA TYR A 81 -9.63 4.03 -26.14
C TYR A 81 -9.75 2.61 -25.61
N SER A 82 -8.66 2.10 -25.06
CA SER A 82 -8.69 0.78 -24.45
C SER A 82 -9.76 0.75 -23.36
N SER A 83 -10.51 -0.35 -23.29
CA SER A 83 -11.38 -0.62 -22.14
C SER A 83 -10.58 -0.43 -20.85
N SER A 84 -11.17 0.28 -19.89
CA SER A 84 -10.53 0.85 -18.69
C SER A 84 -9.72 -0.14 -17.83
N ASP A 85 -9.91 -1.45 -18.02
CA ASP A 85 -9.54 -2.47 -17.04
C ASP A 85 -8.78 -3.66 -17.65
N ASP A 86 -7.98 -3.44 -18.70
CA ASP A 86 -7.14 -4.49 -19.28
C ASP A 86 -5.69 -4.03 -19.53
N TRP A 87 -4.77 -4.99 -19.56
CA TRP A 87 -3.36 -4.77 -19.87
C TRP A 87 -3.17 -4.58 -21.37
N ILE A 88 -2.42 -3.53 -21.73
CA ILE A 88 -2.15 -3.15 -23.12
C ILE A 88 -0.67 -3.34 -23.40
N GLU A 89 -0.33 -4.17 -24.39
CA GLU A 89 1.03 -4.22 -24.92
C GLU A 89 1.34 -2.93 -25.69
N VAL A 90 2.47 -2.29 -25.38
CA VAL A 90 2.93 -1.12 -26.14
C VAL A 90 3.46 -1.56 -27.50
N GLU A 91 2.90 -1.01 -28.57
CA GLU A 91 3.23 -1.36 -29.95
C GLU A 91 4.73 -1.16 -30.27
N GLY A 92 5.30 -2.13 -31.00
CA GLY A 92 6.72 -2.18 -31.33
C GLY A 92 7.64 -2.57 -30.17
N SER A 93 7.12 -2.70 -28.93
CA SER A 93 7.99 -2.92 -27.77
C SER A 93 8.65 -4.29 -27.83
N GLY A 94 7.98 -5.26 -28.46
CA GLY A 94 8.39 -6.66 -28.51
C GLY A 94 8.12 -7.35 -27.19
N ARG A 95 6.95 -7.11 -26.58
CA ARG A 95 6.56 -7.58 -25.25
C ARG A 95 7.45 -7.09 -24.10
N ASP A 96 8.22 -6.02 -24.31
CA ASP A 96 9.05 -5.43 -23.27
C ASP A 96 8.24 -4.57 -22.29
N LEU A 97 7.05 -4.10 -22.70
CA LEU A 97 6.22 -3.18 -21.91
C LEU A 97 4.72 -3.41 -22.07
N PHE A 98 4.04 -3.54 -20.93
CA PHE A 98 2.59 -3.56 -20.80
C PHE A 98 2.13 -2.43 -19.89
N ILE A 99 1.07 -1.73 -20.26
CA ILE A 99 0.49 -0.62 -19.48
C ILE A 99 -0.94 -0.95 -19.06
N TYR A 100 -1.36 -0.48 -17.88
CA TYR A 100 -2.67 -0.80 -17.32
C TYR A 100 -3.55 0.44 -17.11
N SER A 101 -3.07 1.44 -16.35
CA SER A 101 -3.84 2.67 -16.10
C SER A 101 -2.93 3.88 -15.90
N ALA A 102 -3.45 5.07 -16.23
CA ALA A 102 -2.73 6.33 -16.18
C ALA A 102 -3.42 7.35 -15.25
N TYR A 103 -2.61 8.13 -14.54
CA TYR A 103 -3.06 9.11 -13.55
C TYR A 103 -2.29 10.42 -13.69
N TYR A 104 -3.01 11.54 -13.64
CA TYR A 104 -2.40 12.86 -13.56
C TYR A 104 -1.98 13.12 -12.10
N ASP A 105 -0.70 13.46 -11.89
CA ASP A 105 -0.15 13.71 -10.55
C ASP A 105 0.40 15.13 -10.45
N GLU A 106 -0.42 16.01 -9.88
CA GLU A 106 -0.13 17.42 -9.63
C GLU A 106 0.73 17.66 -8.38
N ARG A 107 0.93 16.63 -7.54
CA ARG A 107 1.78 16.74 -6.34
C ARG A 107 3.26 16.91 -6.69
N GLN A 108 3.65 16.52 -7.90
CA GLN A 108 4.97 16.78 -8.44
C GLN A 108 4.99 18.18 -9.08
N ARG A 109 6.12 18.89 -8.94
CA ARG A 109 6.33 20.18 -9.61
C ARG A 109 7.57 20.10 -10.51
N PRO A 110 7.42 20.13 -11.85
CA PRO A 110 6.17 20.18 -12.62
C PRO A 110 5.35 18.88 -12.52
N ALA A 111 4.05 18.97 -12.81
CA ALA A 111 3.13 17.83 -12.82
C ALA A 111 3.57 16.74 -13.80
N VAL A 112 3.20 15.49 -13.50
CA VAL A 112 3.57 14.32 -14.31
C VAL A 112 2.36 13.43 -14.56
N VAL A 113 2.43 12.60 -15.60
CA VAL A 113 1.47 11.48 -15.77
C VAL A 113 2.17 10.20 -15.31
N ARG A 114 1.56 9.48 -14.37
CA ARG A 114 2.04 8.17 -13.89
C ARG A 114 1.22 7.06 -14.52
N VAL A 115 1.90 6.07 -15.08
CA VAL A 115 1.26 4.88 -15.67
C VAL A 115 1.69 3.65 -14.90
N ILE A 116 0.73 2.84 -14.46
CA ILE A 116 0.96 1.51 -13.89
C ILE A 116 1.30 0.57 -15.04
N SER A 117 2.40 -0.17 -14.91
CA SER A 117 2.95 -0.97 -16.01
C SER A 117 3.65 -2.24 -15.51
N ILE A 118 3.87 -3.18 -16.42
CA ILE A 118 4.82 -4.27 -16.29
C ILE A 118 5.90 -4.02 -17.33
N ALA A 119 7.15 -3.91 -16.89
CA ALA A 119 8.29 -3.65 -17.76
C ALA A 119 9.35 -4.73 -17.59
N LYS A 120 10.05 -5.04 -18.68
CA LYS A 120 11.27 -5.85 -18.62
C LYS A 120 12.39 -5.03 -17.96
N ARG A 121 13.21 -5.65 -17.10
CA ARG A 121 14.23 -4.93 -16.29
C ARG A 121 15.25 -4.14 -17.11
N MET A 122 15.56 -4.58 -18.33
CA MET A 122 16.44 -3.88 -19.28
C MET A 122 15.66 -3.42 -20.51
N SER A 123 14.51 -2.78 -20.27
CA SER A 123 13.65 -2.30 -21.34
C SER A 123 14.31 -1.20 -22.17
N LYS A 124 13.82 -1.08 -23.40
CA LYS A 124 14.09 0.06 -24.29
C LYS A 124 13.70 1.38 -23.62
N LYS A 125 14.22 2.48 -24.16
CA LYS A 125 13.75 3.82 -23.79
C LYS A 125 12.39 4.07 -24.46
N PHE A 126 11.48 4.71 -23.73
CA PHE A 126 10.17 5.10 -24.24
C PHE A 126 9.99 6.62 -24.18
N SER A 127 9.12 7.13 -25.03
CA SER A 127 8.60 8.49 -25.03
C SER A 127 7.09 8.44 -24.77
N CYS A 128 6.52 9.57 -24.41
CA CYS A 128 5.09 9.70 -24.19
C CYS A 128 4.53 10.89 -24.94
N GLN A 129 3.24 10.82 -25.28
CA GLN A 129 2.48 11.92 -25.83
C GLN A 129 1.25 12.12 -24.95
N VAL A 130 1.12 13.31 -24.38
CA VAL A 130 -0.04 13.70 -23.58
C VAL A 130 -1.01 14.45 -24.49
N TRP A 131 -2.23 13.93 -24.58
CA TRP A 131 -3.32 14.51 -25.32
C TRP A 131 -4.22 15.28 -24.37
N THR A 132 -4.64 16.46 -24.79
CA THR A 132 -5.59 17.30 -24.04
C THR A 132 -7.01 17.11 -24.58
N THR A 133 -7.99 17.55 -23.80
CA THR A 133 -9.41 17.60 -24.21
C THR A 133 -9.65 18.43 -25.47
N ASN A 134 -8.75 19.38 -25.77
CA ASN A 134 -8.82 20.24 -26.93
C ASN A 134 -8.17 19.60 -28.17
N GLY A 135 -7.70 18.35 -28.08
CA GLY A 135 -6.98 17.66 -29.14
C GLY A 135 -5.50 18.04 -29.28
N ASN A 136 -5.00 19.00 -28.49
CA ASN A 136 -3.58 19.36 -28.49
C ASN A 136 -2.72 18.22 -27.94
N LYS A 137 -1.53 18.06 -28.51
CA LYS A 137 -0.58 16.99 -28.19
C LYS A 137 0.75 17.56 -27.69
N TYR A 138 1.25 16.99 -26.60
CA TYR A 138 2.51 17.38 -25.97
C TYR A 138 3.43 16.18 -25.81
N ASP A 139 4.64 16.27 -26.38
CA ASP A 139 5.65 15.23 -26.22
C ASP A 139 6.31 15.32 -24.84
N GLY A 140 6.54 14.16 -24.23
CA GLY A 140 7.22 14.00 -22.95
C GLY A 140 8.22 12.85 -22.98
N LYS A 141 9.02 12.77 -21.91
CA LYS A 141 10.00 11.70 -21.68
C LYS A 141 9.49 10.74 -20.63
N VAL A 142 9.62 9.43 -20.87
CA VAL A 142 9.30 8.41 -19.89
C VAL A 142 10.52 8.11 -19.00
N VAL A 143 10.30 8.06 -17.70
CA VAL A 143 11.22 7.47 -16.72
C VAL A 143 10.55 6.23 -16.13
N ILE A 144 11.21 5.07 -16.28
CA ILE A 144 10.72 3.82 -15.71
C ILE A 144 11.23 3.71 -14.28
N LYS A 145 10.32 3.59 -13.31
CA LYS A 145 10.64 3.25 -11.92
C LYS A 145 10.17 1.83 -11.63
N MET A 146 11.11 0.88 -11.59
CA MET A 146 10.85 -0.52 -11.26
C MET A 146 10.49 -0.68 -9.78
N ILE A 147 9.50 -1.52 -9.48
CA ILE A 147 9.19 -1.96 -8.12
C ILE A 147 10.22 -3.02 -7.74
N ARG A 148 10.85 -2.84 -6.58
CA ARG A 148 12.03 -3.62 -6.17
C ARG A 148 11.69 -5.06 -5.76
N GLU A 149 10.44 -5.35 -5.45
CA GLU A 149 9.96 -6.68 -5.10
C GLU A 149 9.69 -7.52 -6.36
N ASN A 150 10.75 -7.99 -7.01
CA ASN A 150 10.64 -8.74 -8.27
C ASN A 150 11.41 -10.05 -8.29
N TRP A 151 12.04 -10.44 -7.19
CA TRP A 151 12.72 -11.74 -7.05
C TRP A 151 13.74 -12.06 -8.15
N GLY A 152 14.32 -11.04 -8.77
CA GLY A 152 15.28 -11.24 -9.87
C GLY A 152 14.63 -11.65 -11.21
N LEU A 153 13.30 -11.69 -11.30
CA LEU A 153 12.57 -12.07 -12.51
C LEU A 153 12.81 -11.10 -13.67
N LYS A 154 12.61 -11.57 -14.91
CA LYS A 154 12.83 -10.79 -16.14
C LYS A 154 11.94 -9.55 -16.23
N TYR A 155 10.69 -9.69 -15.79
CA TYR A 155 9.68 -8.64 -15.75
C TYR A 155 9.44 -8.20 -14.31
N SER A 156 9.02 -6.95 -14.16
CA SER A 156 8.65 -6.41 -12.87
C SER A 156 7.61 -5.32 -13.06
N ALA A 157 6.72 -5.20 -12.07
CA ALA A 157 5.81 -4.07 -11.99
C ALA A 157 6.61 -2.77 -11.92
N ALA A 158 6.14 -1.75 -12.62
CA ALA A 158 6.84 -0.48 -12.75
C ALA A 158 5.86 0.68 -12.87
N PHE A 159 6.32 1.86 -12.45
CA PHE A 159 5.67 3.12 -12.78
C PHE A 159 6.40 3.76 -13.95
N LEU A 160 5.70 3.99 -15.06
CA LEU A 160 6.18 4.90 -16.08
C LEU A 160 5.81 6.32 -15.68
N ILE A 161 6.80 7.19 -15.54
CA ILE A 161 6.60 8.60 -15.23
C ILE A 161 6.86 9.39 -16.50
N CYS A 162 5.79 9.81 -17.15
CA CYS A 162 5.84 10.76 -18.25
C CYS A 162 6.06 12.15 -17.69
N LYS A 163 7.17 12.79 -18.06
CA LYS A 163 7.58 14.11 -17.58
C LYS A 163 8.05 14.99 -18.72
N ASN A 164 8.33 16.26 -18.43
CA ASN A 164 8.84 17.27 -19.37
C ASN A 164 7.84 17.66 -20.48
N PHE A 165 6.54 17.43 -20.27
CA PHE A 165 5.49 18.07 -21.09
C PHE A 165 5.04 19.36 -20.41
N LYS A 166 4.60 20.35 -21.19
CA LYS A 166 4.12 21.64 -20.68
C LYS A 166 2.76 21.94 -21.30
N LEU A 167 1.70 21.70 -20.53
CA LEU A 167 0.35 22.09 -20.91
C LEU A 167 0.22 23.62 -20.89
N LYS A 168 -0.60 24.17 -21.76
CA LYS A 168 -0.97 25.59 -21.69
C LYS A 168 -1.93 25.82 -20.53
N GLN A 169 -2.03 27.06 -20.08
CA GLN A 169 -2.95 27.44 -19.02
C GLN A 169 -4.39 27.08 -19.42
N GLY A 170 -5.10 26.39 -18.51
CA GLY A 170 -6.49 25.95 -18.72
C GLY A 170 -6.66 24.66 -19.52
N GLU A 171 -5.59 24.03 -20.01
CA GLU A 171 -5.69 22.72 -20.66
C GLU A 171 -5.70 21.57 -19.66
N VAL A 172 -6.52 20.55 -19.95
CA VAL A 172 -6.63 19.34 -19.14
C VAL A 172 -6.08 18.14 -19.92
N ALA A 173 -5.19 17.38 -19.30
CA ALA A 173 -4.65 16.14 -19.88
C ALA A 173 -5.75 15.05 -19.92
N GLU A 174 -6.16 14.61 -21.09
CA GLU A 174 -7.25 13.64 -21.26
C GLU A 174 -6.73 12.21 -21.43
N ALA A 175 -5.67 12.03 -22.22
CA ALA A 175 -5.15 10.72 -22.56
C ALA A 175 -3.62 10.72 -22.74
N ILE A 176 -3.02 9.54 -22.66
CA ILE A 176 -1.59 9.33 -22.89
C ILE A 176 -1.35 8.21 -23.90
N THR A 177 -0.37 8.42 -24.76
CA THR A 177 0.20 7.39 -25.64
C THR A 177 1.65 7.15 -25.25
N ILE A 178 2.08 5.90 -25.21
CA ILE A 178 3.47 5.51 -24.95
C ILE A 178 4.07 4.93 -26.22
N THR A 179 5.25 5.39 -26.60
CA THR A 179 5.93 4.97 -27.83
C THR A 179 7.40 4.68 -27.56
N ILE A 180 8.06 3.92 -28.44
CA ILE A 180 9.50 3.62 -28.32
C ILE A 180 10.36 4.73 -28.89
N GLN A 181 9.86 5.37 -29.95
CA GLN A 181 10.54 6.46 -30.64
C GLN A 181 9.68 7.73 -30.57
N LYS A 182 10.36 8.89 -30.56
CA LYS A 182 9.70 10.17 -30.80
C LYS A 182 9.10 10.10 -32.21
N ASN A 183 7.81 10.41 -32.34
CA ASN A 183 7.04 10.41 -33.60
C ASN A 183 6.60 9.04 -34.15
N ALA A 184 6.72 7.94 -33.40
CA ALA A 184 6.01 6.74 -33.78
C ALA A 184 4.49 6.98 -33.70
N SER A 185 3.76 6.71 -34.78
CA SER A 185 2.31 6.69 -34.75
C SER A 185 1.85 5.47 -33.97
N SER A 186 1.27 5.66 -32.79
CA SER A 186 0.46 4.63 -32.16
C SER A 186 -0.92 5.19 -31.92
N GLU A 187 -1.93 4.46 -32.39
CA GLU A 187 -3.33 4.83 -32.24
C GLU A 187 -3.85 4.55 -30.82
N THR A 188 -3.06 3.84 -30.01
CA THR A 188 -3.48 3.42 -28.67
C THR A 188 -3.37 4.58 -27.69
N ARG A 189 -4.53 4.98 -27.16
CA ARG A 189 -4.65 6.03 -26.14
C ARG A 189 -5.22 5.44 -24.86
N MET A 190 -4.56 5.75 -23.75
CA MET A 190 -5.02 5.41 -22.41
C MET A 190 -5.59 6.66 -21.75
N LYS A 191 -6.84 6.58 -21.25
CA LYS A 191 -7.47 7.68 -20.52
C LYS A 191 -6.68 8.00 -19.26
N ILE A 192 -6.42 9.28 -19.04
CA ILE A 192 -5.79 9.79 -17.82
C ILE A 192 -6.87 10.01 -16.78
N LYS A 193 -6.71 9.37 -15.62
CA LYS A 193 -7.56 9.57 -14.44
C LYS A 193 -7.04 10.77 -13.66
N HIS A 194 -7.94 11.67 -13.27
CA HIS A 194 -7.65 12.82 -12.41
C HIS A 194 -8.16 12.53 -11.01
N PHE A 195 -7.35 12.89 -10.01
CA PHE A 195 -7.81 12.89 -8.64
C PHE A 195 -8.42 14.26 -8.31
N PRO A 196 -9.49 14.32 -7.51
CA PRO A 196 -10.04 15.59 -7.06
C PRO A 196 -8.96 16.37 -6.29
N SER A 197 -8.92 17.69 -6.53
CA SER A 197 -7.98 18.63 -5.89
C SER A 197 -8.36 18.97 -4.45
N ILE A 198 -9.61 18.70 -4.07
CA ILE A 198 -10.07 18.76 -2.68
C ILE A 198 -9.38 17.62 -1.93
N GLY A 199 -8.63 17.96 -0.89
CA GLY A 199 -7.96 16.98 -0.03
C GLY A 199 -8.95 15.88 0.37
N TYR A 200 -8.49 14.63 0.39
CA TYR A 200 -9.30 13.52 0.86
C TYR A 200 -9.62 13.74 2.35
N GLU A 201 -10.76 14.36 2.64
CA GLU A 201 -11.39 14.29 3.94
C GLU A 201 -12.11 12.96 4.02
N GLY A 202 -11.41 11.92 4.50
CA GLY A 202 -12.07 10.68 4.88
C GLY A 202 -11.31 9.41 4.58
N ASN A 203 -11.42 8.51 5.56
CA ASN A 203 -11.45 7.05 5.46
C ASN A 203 -10.68 6.47 4.28
N PHE A 204 -9.43 6.09 4.51
CA PHE A 204 -8.66 5.33 3.53
C PHE A 204 -8.83 3.83 3.74
N SER A 205 -8.51 3.07 2.71
CA SER A 205 -8.45 1.61 2.77
C SER A 205 -7.01 1.13 2.69
N VAL A 206 -6.74 -0.03 3.25
CA VAL A 206 -5.40 -0.63 3.22
C VAL A 206 -5.45 -1.96 2.46
N CYS A 207 -4.59 -2.09 1.46
CA CYS A 207 -4.32 -3.37 0.81
C CYS A 207 -3.05 -3.97 1.42
N VAL A 208 -3.15 -5.21 1.91
CA VAL A 208 -2.04 -5.92 2.51
C VAL A 208 -1.52 -6.96 1.52
N LYS A 209 -0.21 -7.22 1.55
CA LYS A 209 0.41 -8.27 0.72
C LYS A 209 -0.27 -9.63 0.96
N PRO A 210 -0.23 -10.55 -0.03
CA PRO A 210 -0.84 -11.87 0.14
C PRO A 210 -0.29 -12.65 1.33
N PHE A 211 -1.18 -13.37 2.02
CA PHE A 211 -0.82 -14.38 3.01
C PHE A 211 -0.33 -15.64 2.33
N HIS A 212 0.83 -16.14 2.74
CA HIS A 212 1.49 -17.28 2.13
C HIS A 212 2.16 -18.15 3.20
N TYR A 213 2.48 -19.40 2.86
CA TYR A 213 3.13 -20.39 3.75
C TYR A 213 2.32 -20.71 5.02
N GLU A 214 1.01 -20.97 4.89
CA GLU A 214 0.14 -21.36 6.02
C GLU A 214 0.24 -20.35 7.17
N TYR A 215 0.26 -19.06 6.83
CA TYR A 215 0.44 -18.01 7.82
C TYR A 215 -0.70 -18.06 8.85
N ASN A 216 -0.36 -18.20 10.13
CA ASN A 216 -1.34 -18.44 11.20
C ASN A 216 -1.12 -17.57 12.45
N ARG A 217 -0.67 -16.31 12.28
CA ARG A 217 -0.50 -15.38 13.42
C ARG A 217 -1.75 -14.53 13.63
N ALA A 218 -2.81 -15.13 14.15
CA ALA A 218 -4.11 -14.48 14.32
C ALA A 218 -4.06 -13.21 15.17
N VAL A 219 -3.37 -13.26 16.31
CA VAL A 219 -3.22 -12.10 17.22
C VAL A 219 -2.58 -10.91 16.51
N TRP A 220 -1.57 -11.16 15.67
CA TRP A 220 -0.85 -10.10 14.97
C TRP A 220 -1.73 -9.44 13.90
N LEU A 221 -2.60 -10.22 13.26
CA LEU A 221 -3.58 -9.69 12.32
C LEU A 221 -4.61 -8.80 13.04
N VAL A 222 -5.13 -9.25 14.18
CA VAL A 222 -6.08 -8.49 15.01
C VAL A 222 -5.44 -7.17 15.43
N GLU A 223 -4.23 -7.19 16.00
CA GLU A 223 -3.48 -5.98 16.36
C GLU A 223 -3.29 -5.03 15.17
N PHE A 224 -2.91 -5.58 14.01
CA PHE A 224 -2.76 -4.80 12.79
C PHE A 224 -4.07 -4.12 12.39
N ILE A 225 -5.20 -4.86 12.36
CA ILE A 225 -6.50 -4.32 11.98
C ILE A 225 -6.94 -3.24 12.98
N GLU A 226 -6.93 -3.52 14.28
CA GLU A 226 -7.41 -2.58 15.30
C GLU A 226 -6.57 -1.30 15.35
N LEU A 227 -5.24 -1.41 15.26
CA LEU A 227 -4.37 -0.22 15.21
C LEU A 227 -4.69 0.65 14.01
N HIS A 228 -4.83 0.06 12.82
CA HIS A 228 -5.08 0.82 11.60
C HIS A 228 -6.50 1.42 11.59
N ARG A 229 -7.47 0.79 12.25
CA ARG A 229 -8.80 1.37 12.46
C ARG A 229 -8.73 2.65 13.30
N ILE A 230 -7.94 2.66 14.38
CA ILE A 230 -7.71 3.86 15.19
C ILE A 230 -7.07 4.98 14.35
N LEU A 231 -6.19 4.62 13.41
CA LEU A 231 -5.57 5.56 12.47
C LEU A 231 -6.49 6.02 11.32
N GLY A 232 -7.76 5.59 11.30
CA GLY A 232 -8.77 6.04 10.34
C GLY A 232 -9.00 5.11 9.14
N VAL A 233 -8.43 3.90 9.14
CA VAL A 233 -8.74 2.88 8.12
C VAL A 233 -10.14 2.33 8.33
N ARG A 234 -10.93 2.23 7.25
CA ARG A 234 -12.30 1.68 7.32
C ARG A 234 -12.49 0.35 6.62
N LYS A 235 -11.62 0.03 5.67
CA LYS A 235 -11.71 -1.21 4.90
C LYS A 235 -10.31 -1.77 4.66
N PHE A 236 -10.18 -3.08 4.80
CA PHE A 236 -8.97 -3.82 4.55
C PHE A 236 -9.20 -4.81 3.41
N PHE A 237 -8.22 -4.89 2.52
CA PHE A 237 -8.18 -5.84 1.44
C PHE A 237 -7.01 -6.78 1.67
N PHE A 238 -7.31 -8.06 1.86
CA PHE A 238 -6.33 -9.13 2.00
C PHE A 238 -6.38 -10.05 0.78
N TYR A 239 -5.28 -10.75 0.53
CA TYR A 239 -5.19 -11.77 -0.53
C TYR A 239 -4.79 -13.08 0.14
N ASN A 240 -5.62 -14.10 0.04
CA ASN A 240 -5.41 -15.39 0.68
C ASN A 240 -4.85 -16.38 -0.35
N HIS A 241 -3.54 -16.65 -0.26
CA HIS A 241 -2.96 -17.79 -0.95
C HIS A 241 -2.96 -19.02 -0.03
N THR A 242 -2.37 -18.92 1.17
CA THR A 242 -2.51 -19.94 2.22
C THR A 242 -2.48 -19.34 3.63
N VAL A 243 -3.43 -19.76 4.48
CA VAL A 243 -3.60 -19.30 5.86
C VAL A 243 -3.98 -20.47 6.77
N GLY A 244 -3.53 -20.41 8.03
CA GLY A 244 -3.91 -21.41 9.03
C GLY A 244 -5.29 -21.15 9.65
N GLU A 245 -5.77 -22.14 10.41
CA GLU A 245 -7.14 -22.18 10.94
C GLU A 245 -7.48 -21.02 11.88
N GLU A 246 -6.55 -20.59 12.73
CA GLU A 246 -6.79 -19.50 13.69
C GLU A 246 -6.92 -18.16 12.97
N LEU A 247 -6.05 -17.93 11.98
CA LEU A 247 -6.10 -16.72 11.17
C LEU A 247 -7.35 -16.69 10.29
N GLU A 248 -7.76 -17.82 9.73
CA GLU A 248 -9.00 -17.93 8.97
C GLU A 248 -10.22 -17.54 9.84
N LYS A 249 -10.29 -18.04 11.08
CA LYS A 249 -11.36 -17.64 12.03
C LYS A 249 -11.36 -16.13 12.29
N ALA A 250 -10.19 -15.53 12.51
CA ALA A 250 -10.06 -14.09 12.71
C ALA A 250 -10.50 -13.28 11.46
N LEU A 251 -10.09 -13.71 10.26
CA LEU A 251 -10.52 -13.10 9.00
C LEU A 251 -12.04 -13.18 8.83
N GLN A 252 -12.64 -14.35 9.08
CA GLN A 252 -14.08 -14.54 8.97
C GLN A 252 -14.87 -13.63 9.91
N TYR A 253 -14.37 -13.37 11.13
CA TYR A 253 -14.96 -12.38 12.03
C TYR A 253 -15.00 -10.98 11.38
N TYR A 254 -13.87 -10.48 10.89
CA TYR A 254 -13.80 -9.15 10.29
C TYR A 254 -14.50 -9.02 8.92
N ILE A 255 -14.64 -10.13 8.19
CA ILE A 255 -15.46 -10.19 6.96
C ILE A 255 -16.93 -9.97 7.33
N LYS A 256 -17.44 -10.65 8.37
CA LYS A 256 -18.82 -10.51 8.84
C LYS A 256 -19.13 -9.09 9.33
N GLU A 257 -18.16 -8.45 9.99
CA GLU A 257 -18.24 -7.04 10.41
C GLU A 257 -18.19 -6.05 9.23
N GLY A 258 -17.95 -6.53 7.99
CA GLY A 258 -17.83 -5.68 6.81
C GLY A 258 -16.53 -4.88 6.71
N LEU A 259 -15.57 -5.11 7.62
CA LEU A 259 -14.29 -4.40 7.69
C LEU A 259 -13.22 -4.98 6.75
N VAL A 260 -13.35 -6.26 6.41
CA VAL A 260 -12.39 -6.98 5.57
C VAL A 260 -13.06 -7.46 4.29
N GLU A 261 -12.29 -7.49 3.20
CA GLU A 261 -12.58 -8.24 1.99
C GLU A 261 -11.32 -9.06 1.62
N VAL A 262 -11.53 -10.33 1.27
CA VAL A 262 -10.46 -11.28 0.98
C VAL A 262 -10.59 -11.76 -0.47
N PHE A 263 -9.51 -11.62 -1.23
CA PHE A 263 -9.38 -12.14 -2.59
C PHE A 263 -8.56 -13.44 -2.60
N GLN A 264 -8.81 -14.30 -3.59
CA GLN A 264 -8.04 -15.52 -3.85
C GLN A 264 -7.01 -15.31 -4.97
#